data_AF-A0A251SW43-F1
#
_entry.id   AF-A0A251SW43-F1
#
_cell.length_a   1.000
_cell.length_b   1.000
_cell.length_c   1.000
_cell.angle_alpha   90.00
_cell.angle_beta   90.00
_cell.angle_gamma   90.00
#
_symmetry.space_group_name_H-M   'P 1'
#
loop_
_entity.id
_entity.type
_entity.pdbx_description
1 polymer ?
#
loop_
_entity_poly.entity_id
_entity_poly.type
_entity_poly.pdbx_seq_one_letter_code
_entity_poly.pdbx_strand_id
1 'polypeptide(L)' 'MTSSNGILSAFALVFAITLPHVHGQPFAPAPAPVSDGTSIDQGIAYLLMILALVLTYIIHTNDTPLSLS' A
#
# COMPACT_ATOMS: atom_id res chain seq x y z
N MET A 1 -19.82 -16.57 20.35
CA MET A 1 -19.55 -15.33 19.60
C MET A 1 -18.04 -15.22 19.40
N THR A 2 -17.46 -15.92 18.43
CA THR A 2 -16.01 -15.85 18.14
C THR A 2 -15.81 -15.14 16.81
N SER A 3 -15.94 -13.82 16.85
CA SER A 3 -15.86 -12.95 15.69
C SER A 3 -14.40 -12.83 15.23
N SER A 4 -14.10 -13.31 14.01
CA SER A 4 -13.11 -12.77 13.07
C SER A 4 -11.92 -11.94 13.61
N ASN A 5 -11.08 -12.51 14.48
CA ASN A 5 -9.84 -11.85 14.92
C ASN A 5 -8.70 -11.94 13.88
N GLY A 6 -8.85 -12.80 12.86
CA GLY A 6 -7.80 -13.06 11.87
C GLY A 6 -7.46 -11.84 11.00
N ILE A 7 -8.47 -11.04 10.64
CA ILE A 7 -8.27 -9.83 9.84
C ILE A 7 -7.48 -8.79 10.65
N LEU A 8 -7.85 -8.56 11.91
CA LEU A 8 -7.16 -7.63 12.79
C LEU A 8 -5.69 -8.05 13.01
N SER A 9 -5.44 -9.34 13.14
CA SER A 9 -4.08 -9.89 13.24
C SER A 9 -3.26 -9.69 11.97
N ALA A 10 -3.86 -9.83 10.78
CA ALA A 10 -3.17 -9.59 9.51
C ALA A 10 -2.79 -8.11 9.35
N PHE A 11 -3.70 -7.19 9.70
CA PHE A 11 -3.42 -5.75 9.69
C PHE A 11 -2.31 -5.37 10.69
N ALA A 12 -2.38 -5.87 11.91
CA ALA A 12 -1.36 -5.63 12.92
C ALA A 12 0.02 -6.15 12.50
N LEU A 13 0.06 -7.31 11.85
CA LEU A 13 1.30 -7.87 11.32
C LEU A 13 1.87 -6.97 10.24
N VAL A 14 1.10 -6.61 9.21
CA VAL A 14 1.55 -5.71 8.13
C VAL A 14 2.07 -4.39 8.69
N PHE A 15 1.35 -3.79 9.63
CA PHE A 15 1.76 -2.54 10.28
C PHE A 15 3.09 -2.71 11.05
N ALA A 16 3.28 -3.83 11.76
CA ALA A 16 4.52 -4.09 12.47
C ALA A 16 5.73 -4.26 11.53
N ILE A 17 5.54 -4.82 10.33
CA ILE A 17 6.64 -4.98 9.35
C ILE A 17 6.96 -3.66 8.65
N THR A 18 5.97 -2.81 8.42
CA THR A 18 6.16 -1.54 7.71
C THR A 18 6.58 -0.40 8.63
N LEU A 19 6.46 -0.55 9.96
CA LEU A 19 6.90 0.49 10.90
C LEU A 19 8.43 0.59 10.97
N PRO A 20 9.01 1.77 10.67
CA PRO A 20 10.44 2.00 10.81
C PRO A 20 10.85 1.86 12.28
N HIS A 21 11.74 0.92 12.58
CA HIS A 21 12.33 0.78 13.92
C HIS A 21 13.45 1.81 14.08
N VAL A 22 13.21 2.87 14.85
CA VAL A 22 14.22 3.88 15.17
C VAL A 22 14.85 3.55 16.52
N HIS A 23 16.09 3.06 16.52
CA HIS A 23 16.91 2.96 17.72
C HIS A 23 17.54 4.33 18.02
N GLY A 24 17.18 4.93 19.16
CA GLY A 24 17.74 6.23 19.57
C GLY A 24 19.23 6.12 19.87
N GLN A 25 20.08 6.77 19.07
CA GLN A 25 21.51 6.93 19.36
C GLN A 25 21.75 8.12 20.29
N PRO A 26 22.83 8.12 21.11
CA PRO A 26 23.23 9.29 21.90
C PRO A 26 23.53 10.48 20.96
N PHE A 27 22.89 11.61 21.22
CA PHE A 27 22.84 12.77 20.31
C PHE A 27 24.19 13.49 20.14
N ALA A 28 24.72 13.51 18.92
CA ALA A 28 25.23 14.75 18.33
C ALA A 28 24.03 15.48 17.69
N PRO A 29 24.03 16.82 17.49
CA PRO A 29 22.98 17.48 16.72
C PRO A 29 22.88 16.85 15.33
N ALA A 30 21.91 15.95 15.16
CA ALA A 30 21.70 15.25 13.92
C ALA A 30 21.13 16.25 12.91
N PRO A 31 21.57 16.19 11.63
CA PRO A 31 20.87 16.88 10.56
C PRO A 31 19.36 16.63 10.67
N ALA A 32 18.56 17.68 10.46
CA ALA A 32 17.10 17.55 10.55
C ALA A 32 16.65 16.37 9.65
N PRO A 33 15.78 15.48 10.14
CA PRO A 33 15.25 14.41 9.31
C PRO A 33 14.61 15.00 8.05
N VAL A 34 15.17 14.71 6.88
CA VAL A 34 14.47 14.91 5.61
C VAL A 34 13.47 13.76 5.47
N SER A 35 12.25 14.01 5.94
CA SER A 35 11.11 13.17 5.63
C SER A 35 10.65 13.49 4.22
N ASP A 36 11.33 12.94 3.21
CA ASP A 36 10.88 13.01 1.83
C ASP A 36 9.62 12.14 1.72
N GLY A 37 8.44 12.72 1.99
CA GLY A 37 7.12 12.06 1.98
C GLY A 37 6.78 11.29 0.68
N THR A 38 7.67 11.38 -0.30
CA THR A 38 7.68 10.66 -1.57
C THR A 38 7.54 9.15 -1.42
N SER A 39 8.06 8.50 -0.38
CA SER A 39 7.90 7.03 -0.24
C SER A 39 6.46 6.59 0.03
N ILE A 40 5.69 7.41 0.77
CA ILE A 40 4.25 7.20 1.00
C ILE A 40 3.49 7.54 -0.30
N ASP A 41 3.86 8.64 -0.94
CA ASP A 41 3.25 9.06 -2.20
C ASP A 41 3.49 8.07 -3.35
N GLN A 42 4.65 7.41 -3.39
CA GLN A 42 4.98 6.35 -4.36
C GLN A 42 4.12 5.10 -4.18
N GLY A 43 3.84 4.71 -2.93
CA GLY A 43 2.95 3.59 -2.63
C GLY A 43 1.52 3.88 -3.09
N ILE A 44 1.01 5.08 -2.77
CA ILE A 44 -0.31 5.52 -3.23
C ILE A 44 -0.33 5.64 -4.76
N ALA A 45 0.70 6.20 -5.38
CA ALA A 45 0.80 6.32 -6.84
C ALA A 45 0.79 4.96 -7.54
N TYR A 46 1.52 3.96 -7.01
CA TYR A 46 1.53 2.62 -7.57
C TYR A 46 0.18 1.91 -7.40
N LEU A 47 -0.49 2.08 -6.26
CA LEU A 47 -1.85 1.57 -6.04
C LEU A 47 -2.86 2.20 -7.00
N LEU A 48 -2.80 3.52 -7.19
CA LEU A 48 -3.67 4.21 -8.15
C LEU A 48 -3.37 3.79 -9.60
N MET A 49 -2.10 3.56 -9.95
CA MET A 49 -1.70 3.06 -11.27
C MET A 49 -2.27 1.67 -11.54
N ILE A 50 -2.16 0.73 -10.59
CA ILE A 50 -2.72 -0.61 -10.74
C ILE A 50 -4.25 -0.56 -10.77
N LEU A 51 -4.87 0.24 -9.90
CA LEU A 51 -6.32 0.43 -9.90
C LEU A 51 -6.81 0.92 -11.26
N ALA A 52 -6.14 1.92 -11.85
CA ALA A 52 -6.46 2.43 -13.17
C ALA A 52 -6.32 1.35 -14.25
N LEU A 53 -5.23 0.60 -14.23
CA LEU A 53 -4.99 -0.50 -15.18
C LEU A 53 -6.11 -1.55 -15.12
N VAL A 54 -6.54 -1.94 -13.92
CA VAL A 54 -7.63 -2.88 -13.68
C VAL A 54 -8.98 -2.30 -14.15
N LEU A 55 -9.28 -1.04 -13.83
CA LEU A 55 -10.51 -0.39 -14.28
C LEU A 55 -10.59 -0.30 -15.79
N THR A 56 -9.50 0.08 -16.46
CA THR A 56 -9.44 0.11 -17.93
C THR A 56 -9.62 -1.28 -18.52
N TYR A 57 -8.98 -2.30 -17.96
CA TYR A 57 -9.16 -3.70 -18.40
C TYR A 57 -10.62 -4.16 -18.26
N ILE A 58 -11.24 -3.87 -17.12
CA ILE A 58 -12.64 -4.21 -16.85
C ILE A 58 -13.55 -3.52 -17.87
N ILE A 59 -13.43 -2.21 -18.06
CA ILE A 59 -14.29 -1.48 -19.02
C ILE A 59 -14.10 -2.02 -20.44
N HIS A 60 -12.85 -2.23 -20.86
CA HIS A 60 -12.53 -2.78 -22.19
C HIS A 60 -13.10 -4.20 -22.40
N THR A 61 -13.05 -5.05 -21.39
CA THR A 61 -13.65 -6.40 -21.43
C THR A 61 -15.18 -6.36 -21.42
N ASN A 62 -15.81 -5.45 -20.69
CA ASN A 62 -17.27 -5.35 -20.64
C ASN A 62 -17.87 -4.87 -21.97
N ASP A 63 -17.12 -4.10 -22.76
CA ASP A 63 -17.53 -3.62 -24.08
C ASP A 63 -17.15 -4.60 -25.22
N THR A 64 -16.38 -5.65 -24.95
CA THR A 64 -16.03 -6.66 -25.95
C THR A 64 -17.03 -7.81 -25.91
N PRO A 65 -17.92 -7.97 -26.92
CA PRO A 65 -18.75 -9.15 -27.01
C PRO A 65 -17.83 -10.34 -27.27
N LEU A 66 -17.92 -11.37 -26.43
CA LEU A 66 -17.33 -12.70 -26.67
C LEU A 66 -18.06 -13.40 -27.85
N SER A 67 -18.11 -12.75 -29.01
CA SER A 67 -18.70 -13.24 -30.26
C SER A 67 -17.58 -13.81 -31.13
N LEU A 68 -17.02 -14.94 -30.70
CA LEU A 68 -16.28 -15.84 -31.58
C LEU A 68 -16.95 -17.22 -31.51
N SER A 69 -18.10 -17.32 -32.17
CA SER A 69 -18.76 -18.58 -32.55
C SER A 69 -19.54 -18.38 -33.84
#